data_AF-A0A024GDK1-F1
#
_entry.id   AF-A0A024GDK1-F1
#
_cell.length_a   1.000
_cell.length_b   1.000
_cell.length_c   1.000
_cell.angle_alpha   90.00
_cell.angle_beta   90.00
_cell.angle_gamma   90.00
#
_symmetry.space_group_name_H-M   'P 1'
#
loop_
_entity.id
_entity.type
_entity.pdbx_description
1 polymer ?
#
loop_
_entity_poly.entity_id
_entity_poly.type
_entity_poly.pdbx_seq_one_letter_code
_entity_poly.pdbx_strand_id
1 'polypeptide(L)'
;MEQVRICHGRQVITPPRENIAAFQEDERMRAKLRETVAHHRFVYNATCASEILLEREYKAEQRNEKTSLKGEAYQRLLKDLREKNDELKMQNCEIRNRTDLYEKNEAEELRRYRDLLQKSTNSKEFDLEAAKELLLNKRALYLKPYEYIRELPGKNVRGKLVDAFQLWLNVVPDTSKAIKTIVNGLHDASLLIDDIEDNSDLRRGRPVAHHIYGIPATINCANYVYFLSLQRCQELQNTRAMSTYVTEMLRLHQGQGLDIYWRDQCACPSIEDYLEMVKNKTGGLFRLAVGMLQAFSDCQTDFTPLLDVLSIYFQIRDDYVNLFNEAYMENKSFGEDLSEGKFSYPLIVAIQANPNDTRLLNIMKQRTKDVEVKKYAIQYLEKQGAAAQTKAKLDDLHGNIKSQLDGIGGNPILEKIMDSLHSSIG
;
A
#
# COMPACT_ATOMS: atom_id res chain seq x y z
N MET A 1 -29.73 27.56 -50.75
CA MET A 1 -29.52 28.50 -49.63
C MET A 1 -29.52 27.67 -48.35
N GLU A 2 -28.42 27.01 -47.99
CA GLU A 2 -27.30 27.54 -47.17
C GLU A 2 -27.80 28.07 -45.80
N GLN A 3 -27.35 27.62 -44.63
CA GLN A 3 -26.18 26.83 -44.24
C GLN A 3 -26.44 26.00 -42.97
N VAL A 4 -25.80 24.83 -42.93
CA VAL A 4 -25.68 23.89 -41.80
C VAL A 4 -24.40 24.21 -41.01
N ARG A 5 -24.49 24.29 -39.67
CA ARG A 5 -23.32 24.16 -38.78
C ARG A 5 -23.40 22.82 -38.05
N ILE A 6 -22.46 21.93 -38.39
CA ILE A 6 -22.21 20.65 -37.73
C ILE A 6 -21.20 20.87 -36.61
N CYS A 7 -21.57 20.52 -35.38
CA CYS A 7 -20.63 20.16 -34.31
C CYS A 7 -21.08 18.83 -33.68
N HIS A 8 -20.59 17.74 -34.29
CA HIS A 8 -20.33 16.40 -33.75
C HIS A 8 -20.99 16.01 -32.41
N GLY A 9 -22.17 15.40 -32.52
CA GLY A 9 -22.74 14.59 -31.45
C GLY A 9 -22.03 13.23 -31.33
N ARG A 10 -21.50 12.92 -30.14
CA ARG A 10 -21.37 11.55 -29.66
C ARG A 10 -22.39 11.37 -28.54
N GLN A 11 -23.49 10.67 -28.82
CA GLN A 11 -24.33 10.12 -27.76
C GLN A 11 -23.47 9.16 -26.92
N VAL A 12 -23.28 9.48 -25.65
CA VAL A 12 -22.68 8.58 -24.67
C VAL A 12 -23.69 7.48 -24.39
N ILE A 13 -23.48 6.29 -24.96
CA ILE A 13 -24.27 5.11 -24.64
C ILE A 13 -23.68 4.50 -23.37
N THR A 14 -24.37 4.66 -22.24
CA THR A 14 -24.09 3.92 -21.00
C THR A 14 -24.56 2.47 -21.15
N PRO A 15 -23.75 1.45 -20.78
CA PRO A 15 -24.21 0.06 -20.82
C PRO A 15 -25.26 -0.21 -19.72
N PRO A 16 -26.18 -1.17 -19.91
CA PRO A 16 -27.21 -1.48 -18.93
C PRO A 16 -26.60 -1.96 -17.61
N ARG A 17 -27.17 -1.52 -16.47
CA ARG A 17 -26.72 -1.84 -15.10
C ARG A 17 -26.71 -3.34 -14.75
N GLU A 18 -27.35 -4.19 -15.56
CA GLU A 18 -27.51 -5.62 -15.30
C GLU A 18 -26.22 -6.45 -15.54
N ASN A 19 -25.19 -5.89 -16.17
CA ASN A 19 -23.99 -6.65 -16.57
C ASN A 19 -22.78 -6.60 -15.61
N ILE A 20 -22.78 -5.75 -14.58
CA ILE A 20 -21.59 -5.55 -13.73
C ILE A 20 -21.47 -6.64 -12.65
N ALA A 21 -22.60 -7.10 -12.09
CA ALA A 21 -22.61 -8.18 -11.10
C ALA A 21 -22.20 -9.52 -11.71
N ALA A 22 -22.69 -9.82 -12.93
CA ALA A 22 -22.29 -11.00 -13.69
C ALA A 22 -20.78 -11.00 -14.00
N PHE A 23 -20.20 -9.83 -14.29
CA PHE A 23 -18.78 -9.68 -14.60
C PHE A 23 -17.87 -9.90 -13.38
N GLN A 24 -18.30 -9.48 -12.19
CA GLN A 24 -17.54 -9.66 -10.94
C GLN A 24 -17.62 -11.10 -10.41
N GLU A 25 -18.75 -11.79 -10.60
CA GLU A 25 -18.84 -13.23 -10.33
C GLU A 25 -17.98 -14.04 -11.32
N ASP A 26 -17.94 -13.63 -12.58
CA ASP A 26 -17.09 -14.25 -13.61
C ASP A 26 -15.59 -14.09 -13.29
N GLU A 27 -15.10 -12.91 -12.88
CA GLU A 27 -13.69 -12.74 -12.48
C GLU A 27 -13.27 -13.60 -11.27
N ARG A 28 -14.13 -13.70 -10.26
CA ARG A 28 -13.88 -14.59 -9.11
C ARG A 28 -13.85 -16.05 -9.53
N MET A 29 -14.73 -16.44 -10.46
CA MET A 29 -14.74 -17.78 -11.03
C MET A 29 -13.48 -18.05 -11.86
N ARG A 30 -13.00 -17.08 -12.64
CA ARG A 30 -11.74 -17.14 -13.43
C ARG A 30 -10.51 -17.33 -12.55
N ALA A 31 -10.40 -16.59 -11.45
CA ALA A 31 -9.29 -16.72 -10.51
C ALA A 31 -9.27 -18.11 -9.85
N LYS A 32 -10.44 -18.57 -9.37
CA LYS A 32 -10.61 -19.87 -8.72
C LYS A 32 -10.34 -21.04 -9.67
N LEU A 33 -10.74 -20.92 -10.95
CA LEU A 33 -10.49 -21.95 -11.96
C LEU A 33 -9.00 -22.07 -12.29
N ARG A 34 -8.27 -20.94 -12.44
CA ARG A 34 -6.82 -20.93 -12.69
C ARG A 34 -6.03 -21.54 -11.54
N GLU A 35 -6.41 -21.22 -10.32
CA GLU A 35 -5.81 -21.81 -9.11
C GLU A 35 -6.08 -23.33 -9.03
N THR A 36 -7.31 -23.74 -9.34
CA THR A 36 -7.70 -25.16 -9.35
C THR A 36 -6.92 -25.96 -10.41
N VAL A 37 -6.73 -25.39 -11.61
CA VAL A 37 -5.93 -25.98 -12.71
C VAL A 37 -4.46 -26.11 -12.31
N ALA A 38 -3.87 -25.05 -11.75
CA ALA A 38 -2.48 -25.07 -11.31
C ALA A 38 -2.25 -26.11 -10.21
N HIS A 39 -3.17 -26.19 -9.24
CA HIS A 39 -3.12 -27.17 -8.16
C HIS A 39 -3.26 -28.61 -8.68
N HIS A 40 -4.25 -28.90 -9.53
CA HIS A 40 -4.45 -30.26 -10.08
C HIS A 40 -3.29 -30.72 -10.96
N ARG A 41 -2.69 -29.82 -11.75
CA ARG A 41 -1.50 -30.13 -12.55
C ARG A 41 -0.28 -30.43 -11.67
N PHE A 42 -0.12 -29.69 -10.57
CA PHE A 42 0.94 -29.94 -9.60
C PHE A 42 0.76 -31.32 -8.93
N VAL A 43 -0.45 -31.62 -8.45
CA VAL A 43 -0.76 -32.91 -7.79
C VAL A 43 -0.56 -34.08 -8.74
N TYR A 44 -1.06 -34.00 -9.98
CA TYR A 44 -0.89 -35.06 -10.98
C TYR A 44 0.58 -35.32 -11.34
N ASN A 45 1.37 -34.27 -11.53
CA ASN A 45 2.80 -34.42 -11.79
C ASN A 45 3.54 -35.07 -10.62
N ALA A 46 3.16 -34.73 -9.38
CA ALA A 46 3.74 -35.31 -8.16
C ALA A 46 3.38 -36.80 -7.98
N THR A 47 2.14 -37.19 -8.32
CA THR A 47 1.70 -38.59 -8.23
C THR A 47 2.30 -39.46 -9.33
N CYS A 48 2.47 -38.94 -10.56
CA CYS A 48 3.21 -39.63 -11.61
C CYS A 48 4.71 -39.80 -11.26
N ALA A 49 5.34 -38.78 -10.66
CA ALA A 49 6.71 -38.90 -10.20
C ALA A 49 6.86 -39.95 -9.09
N SER A 50 5.90 -40.00 -8.16
CA SER A 50 5.85 -41.01 -7.08
C SER A 50 5.68 -42.43 -7.65
N GLU A 51 4.84 -42.63 -8.66
CA GLU A 51 4.68 -43.92 -9.34
C GLU A 51 6.00 -44.39 -9.98
N ILE A 52 6.70 -43.50 -10.69
CA ILE A 52 7.99 -43.82 -11.34
C ILE A 52 9.06 -44.22 -10.31
N LEU A 53 9.12 -43.53 -9.17
CA LEU A 53 10.05 -43.85 -8.09
C LEU A 53 9.71 -45.20 -7.46
N LEU A 54 8.44 -45.45 -7.19
CA LEU A 54 7.98 -46.68 -6.57
C LEU A 54 8.18 -47.91 -7.49
N GLU A 55 8.02 -47.74 -8.81
CA GLU A 55 8.34 -48.79 -9.78
C GLU A 55 9.83 -49.17 -9.78
N ARG A 56 10.72 -48.18 -9.60
CA ARG A 56 12.17 -48.41 -9.55
C ARG A 56 12.54 -49.18 -8.30
N GLU A 57 11.98 -48.81 -7.15
CA GLU A 57 12.17 -49.54 -5.89
C GLU A 57 11.64 -50.97 -5.96
N TYR A 58 10.45 -51.14 -6.53
CA TYR A 58 9.86 -52.46 -6.72
C TYR A 58 10.70 -53.37 -7.63
N LYS A 59 11.22 -52.83 -8.74
CA LYS A 59 12.14 -53.55 -9.64
C LYS A 59 13.47 -53.88 -8.97
N ALA A 60 13.94 -53.06 -8.04
CA ALA A 60 15.15 -53.33 -7.26
C ALA A 60 14.91 -54.46 -6.24
N GLU A 61 13.76 -54.48 -5.57
CA GLU A 61 13.38 -55.53 -4.62
C GLU A 61 13.19 -56.90 -5.30
N GLN A 62 12.59 -56.92 -6.50
CA GLN A 62 12.43 -58.12 -7.33
C GLN A 62 13.75 -58.80 -7.72
N ARG A 63 14.82 -58.02 -7.92
CA ARG A 63 16.16 -58.54 -8.25
C ARG A 63 16.85 -59.28 -7.10
N ASN A 64 16.34 -59.13 -5.87
CA ASN A 64 16.89 -59.79 -4.68
C ASN A 64 16.27 -61.17 -4.37
N GLU A 65 15.51 -61.76 -5.32
CA GLU A 65 15.03 -63.16 -5.35
C GLU A 65 14.46 -63.74 -4.04
N LYS A 66 13.72 -62.93 -3.27
CA LYS A 66 12.86 -63.42 -2.19
C LYS A 66 11.46 -62.86 -2.36
N THR A 67 10.46 -63.74 -2.48
CA THR A 67 9.04 -63.35 -2.42
C THR A 67 8.73 -62.87 -1.00
N SER A 68 8.97 -61.58 -0.79
CA SER A 68 8.89 -60.89 0.48
C SER A 68 7.51 -60.24 0.62
N LEU A 69 6.96 -60.22 1.83
CA LEU A 69 5.77 -59.42 2.20
C LEU A 69 5.86 -57.95 1.72
N LYS A 70 7.08 -57.42 1.56
CA LYS A 70 7.33 -56.08 0.99
C LYS A 70 6.96 -56.00 -0.50
N GLY A 71 7.24 -57.05 -1.29
CA GLY A 71 6.93 -57.08 -2.72
C GLY A 71 5.42 -57.04 -2.99
N GLU A 72 4.63 -57.74 -2.18
CA GLU A 72 3.15 -57.67 -2.26
C GLU A 72 2.63 -56.30 -1.84
N ALA A 73 3.24 -55.65 -0.84
CA ALA A 73 2.89 -54.30 -0.42
C ALA A 73 3.20 -53.26 -1.52
N TYR A 74 4.34 -53.36 -2.19
CA TYR A 74 4.68 -52.50 -3.34
C TYR A 74 3.72 -52.70 -4.51
N GLN A 75 3.31 -53.94 -4.82
CA GLN A 75 2.31 -54.21 -5.85
C GLN A 75 0.95 -53.56 -5.55
N ARG A 76 0.48 -53.63 -4.29
CA ARG A 76 -0.76 -52.97 -3.87
C ARG A 76 -0.64 -51.45 -3.99
N LEU A 77 0.45 -50.87 -3.49
CA LEU A 77 0.66 -49.42 -3.53
C LEU A 77 0.81 -48.88 -4.96
N LEU A 78 1.46 -49.63 -5.87
CA LEU A 78 1.53 -49.30 -7.29
C LEU A 78 0.15 -49.38 -7.96
N LYS A 79 -0.68 -50.34 -7.59
CA LYS A 79 -2.05 -50.45 -8.09
C LYS A 79 -2.88 -49.24 -7.66
N ASP A 80 -2.84 -48.88 -6.38
CA ASP A 80 -3.59 -47.75 -5.82
C ASP A 80 -3.13 -46.42 -6.45
N LEU A 81 -1.82 -46.24 -6.66
CA LEU A 81 -1.26 -45.04 -7.31
C LEU A 81 -1.68 -44.93 -8.79
N ARG A 82 -1.74 -46.05 -9.51
CA ARG A 82 -2.19 -46.10 -10.92
C ARG A 82 -3.66 -45.75 -11.05
N GLU A 83 -4.50 -46.35 -10.21
CA GLU A 83 -5.92 -46.01 -10.14
C GLU A 83 -6.10 -44.51 -9.84
N LYS A 84 -5.29 -43.96 -8.92
CA LYS A 84 -5.34 -42.52 -8.61
C LYS A 84 -4.85 -41.62 -9.74
N ASN A 85 -3.83 -42.04 -10.48
CA ASN A 85 -3.32 -41.33 -11.65
C ASN A 85 -4.35 -41.33 -12.79
N ASP A 86 -5.08 -42.43 -12.99
CA ASP A 86 -6.15 -42.51 -14.00
C ASP A 86 -7.35 -41.60 -13.64
N GLU A 87 -7.76 -41.55 -12.37
CA GLU A 87 -8.76 -40.60 -11.86
C GLU A 87 -8.35 -39.14 -12.12
N LEU A 88 -7.12 -38.78 -11.73
CA LEU A 88 -6.59 -37.41 -11.90
C LEU A 88 -6.45 -37.05 -13.38
N LYS A 89 -6.12 -38.01 -14.25
CA LYS A 89 -6.05 -37.82 -15.70
C LYS A 89 -7.42 -37.53 -16.31
N MET A 90 -8.46 -38.23 -15.86
CA MET A 90 -9.85 -37.95 -16.26
C MET A 90 -10.32 -36.57 -15.78
N GLN A 91 -10.04 -36.21 -14.53
CA GLN A 91 -10.36 -34.88 -13.99
C GLN A 91 -9.63 -33.76 -14.74
N ASN A 92 -8.36 -33.95 -15.07
CA ASN A 92 -7.60 -32.99 -15.89
C ASN A 92 -8.18 -32.83 -17.30
N CYS A 93 -8.71 -33.92 -17.90
CA CYS A 93 -9.38 -33.87 -19.20
C CYS A 93 -10.69 -33.06 -19.13
N GLU A 94 -11.51 -33.27 -18.10
CA GLU A 94 -12.76 -32.51 -17.88
C GLU A 94 -12.50 -31.02 -17.62
N ILE A 95 -11.49 -30.71 -16.80
CA ILE A 95 -11.07 -29.33 -16.51
C ILE A 95 -10.55 -28.67 -17.79
N ARG A 96 -9.79 -29.38 -18.63
CA ARG A 96 -9.30 -28.87 -19.92
C ARG A 96 -10.47 -28.62 -20.88
N ASN A 97 -11.40 -29.53 -21.01
CA ASN A 97 -12.59 -29.36 -21.86
C ASN A 97 -13.45 -28.17 -21.41
N ARG A 98 -13.59 -27.95 -20.09
CA ARG A 98 -14.24 -26.75 -19.54
C ARG A 98 -13.44 -25.50 -19.88
N THR A 99 -12.13 -25.51 -19.70
CA THR A 99 -11.24 -24.38 -20.04
C THR A 99 -11.33 -24.03 -21.53
N ASP A 100 -11.30 -25.03 -22.42
CA ASP A 100 -11.45 -24.86 -23.87
C ASP A 100 -12.84 -24.32 -24.25
N LEU A 101 -13.90 -24.73 -23.54
CA LEU A 101 -15.26 -24.19 -23.70
C LEU A 101 -15.34 -22.73 -23.22
N TYR A 102 -14.63 -22.37 -22.14
CA TYR A 102 -14.56 -21.01 -21.63
C TYR A 102 -13.68 -20.08 -22.50
N GLU A 103 -12.55 -20.56 -23.04
CA GLU A 103 -11.73 -19.82 -24.02
C GLU A 103 -12.50 -19.62 -25.33
N LYS A 104 -13.32 -20.60 -25.74
CA LYS A 104 -14.27 -20.43 -26.84
C LYS A 104 -15.30 -19.33 -26.55
N ASN A 105 -15.83 -19.26 -25.33
CA ASN A 105 -16.78 -18.23 -24.91
C ASN A 105 -16.13 -16.84 -24.81
N GLU A 106 -14.89 -16.73 -24.32
CA GLU A 106 -14.11 -15.48 -24.31
C GLU A 106 -13.79 -15.01 -25.74
N ALA A 107 -13.44 -15.94 -26.64
CA ALA A 107 -13.29 -15.66 -28.07
C ALA A 107 -14.64 -15.31 -28.75
N GLU A 108 -15.77 -15.70 -28.17
CA GLU A 108 -17.12 -15.34 -28.63
C GLU A 108 -17.54 -13.96 -28.11
N GLU A 109 -17.20 -13.61 -26.87
CA GLU A 109 -17.35 -12.25 -26.31
C GLU A 109 -16.45 -11.24 -27.03
N LEU A 110 -15.18 -11.57 -27.25
CA LEU A 110 -14.27 -10.77 -28.06
C LEU A 110 -14.75 -10.64 -29.50
N ARG A 111 -15.43 -11.67 -30.05
CA ARG A 111 -16.11 -11.58 -31.35
C ARG A 111 -17.34 -10.67 -31.30
N ARG A 112 -18.17 -10.74 -30.26
CA ARG A 112 -19.29 -9.80 -30.07
C ARG A 112 -18.80 -8.36 -29.94
N TYR A 113 -17.70 -8.15 -29.23
CA TYR A 113 -17.06 -6.83 -29.09
C TYR A 113 -16.47 -6.35 -30.41
N ARG A 114 -15.84 -7.26 -31.17
CA ARG A 114 -15.35 -7.03 -32.54
C ARG A 114 -16.49 -6.67 -33.50
N ASP A 115 -17.63 -7.36 -33.44
CA ASP A 115 -18.81 -7.10 -34.28
C ASP A 115 -19.48 -5.76 -33.92
N LEU A 116 -19.54 -5.41 -32.63
CA LEU A 116 -20.02 -4.10 -32.16
C LEU A 116 -19.10 -2.96 -32.63
N LEU A 117 -17.79 -3.18 -32.62
CA LEU A 117 -16.80 -2.22 -33.12
C LEU A 117 -16.80 -2.15 -34.66
N GLN A 118 -16.96 -3.26 -35.36
CA GLN A 118 -17.01 -3.31 -36.83
C GLN A 118 -18.30 -2.69 -37.38
N LYS A 119 -19.42 -2.76 -36.64
CA LYS A 119 -20.64 -1.99 -36.93
C LYS A 119 -20.49 -0.49 -36.65
N SER A 120 -19.59 -0.11 -35.74
CA SER A 120 -19.30 1.28 -35.37
C SER A 120 -18.22 1.94 -36.25
N THR A 121 -17.37 1.16 -36.90
CA THR A 121 -16.23 1.63 -37.70
C THR A 121 -16.07 0.69 -38.89
N ASN A 122 -16.44 1.15 -40.10
CA ASN A 122 -16.26 0.41 -41.36
C ASN A 122 -14.76 0.23 -41.72
N SER A 123 -13.99 -0.49 -40.91
CA SER A 123 -12.56 -0.73 -41.10
C SER A 123 -12.19 -2.16 -40.68
N LYS A 124 -11.36 -2.82 -41.51
CA LYS A 124 -10.97 -4.24 -41.38
C LYS A 124 -9.68 -4.47 -40.58
N GLU A 125 -9.07 -3.44 -40.00
CA GLU A 125 -7.81 -3.57 -39.24
C GLU A 125 -8.02 -3.31 -37.75
N PHE A 126 -7.65 -4.30 -36.92
CA PHE A 126 -7.66 -4.20 -35.46
C PHE A 126 -6.36 -3.54 -34.99
N ASP A 127 -6.45 -2.30 -34.51
CA ASP A 127 -5.32 -1.53 -33.99
C ASP A 127 -5.14 -1.80 -32.48
N LEU A 128 -4.13 -2.59 -32.14
CA LEU A 128 -3.76 -2.93 -30.77
C LEU A 128 -3.29 -1.69 -29.97
N GLU A 129 -2.67 -0.70 -30.62
CA GLU A 129 -2.23 0.51 -29.94
C GLU A 129 -3.38 1.44 -29.64
N ALA A 130 -4.37 1.56 -30.54
CA ALA A 130 -5.60 2.29 -30.23
C ALA A 130 -6.35 1.66 -29.03
N ALA A 131 -6.34 0.33 -28.90
CA ALA A 131 -6.95 -0.37 -27.76
C ALA A 131 -6.18 -0.13 -26.45
N LYS A 132 -4.84 -0.16 -26.47
CA LYS A 132 -4.00 0.18 -25.31
C LYS A 132 -4.17 1.64 -24.92
N GLU A 133 -4.20 2.55 -25.90
CA GLU A 133 -4.41 3.99 -25.69
C GLU A 133 -5.78 4.27 -25.07
N LEU A 134 -6.84 3.57 -25.52
CA LEU A 134 -8.17 3.66 -24.92
C LEU A 134 -8.20 3.13 -23.47
N LEU A 135 -7.51 2.04 -23.17
CA LEU A 135 -7.36 1.50 -21.80
C LEU A 135 -6.56 2.44 -20.90
N LEU A 136 -5.49 3.06 -21.42
CA LEU A 136 -4.71 4.08 -20.73
C LEU A 136 -5.57 5.31 -20.45
N ASN A 137 -6.34 5.77 -21.44
CA ASN A 137 -7.26 6.90 -21.32
C ASN A 137 -8.40 6.62 -20.32
N LYS A 138 -8.88 5.37 -20.21
CA LYS A 138 -9.86 4.98 -19.17
C LYS A 138 -9.23 4.92 -17.78
N ARG A 139 -8.00 4.41 -17.66
CA ARG A 139 -7.23 4.41 -16.39
C ARG A 139 -6.95 5.82 -15.88
N ALA A 140 -6.66 6.74 -16.80
CA ALA A 140 -6.42 8.14 -16.49
C ALA A 140 -7.65 8.82 -15.85
N LEU A 141 -8.88 8.34 -16.07
CA LEU A 141 -10.08 8.96 -15.51
C LEU A 141 -10.19 8.79 -13.99
N TYR A 142 -9.92 7.60 -13.47
CA TYR A 142 -10.00 7.32 -12.03
C TYR A 142 -8.68 7.49 -11.29
N LEU A 143 -7.59 7.83 -11.98
CA LEU A 143 -6.30 8.18 -11.37
C LEU A 143 -6.08 9.70 -11.23
N LYS A 144 -7.02 10.56 -11.66
CA LYS A 144 -6.88 12.02 -11.57
C LYS A 144 -6.52 12.55 -10.18
N PRO A 145 -7.14 12.10 -9.07
CA PRO A 145 -6.72 12.52 -7.73
C PRO A 145 -5.25 12.17 -7.41
N TYR A 146 -4.81 10.97 -7.83
CA TYR A 146 -3.43 10.50 -7.63
C TYR A 146 -2.41 11.21 -8.55
N GLU A 147 -2.79 11.53 -9.78
CA GLU A 147 -1.98 12.38 -10.67
C GLU A 147 -1.81 13.78 -10.05
N TYR A 148 -2.89 14.37 -9.58
CA TYR A 148 -2.89 15.69 -8.95
C TYR A 148 -1.94 15.77 -7.75
N ILE A 149 -2.03 14.85 -6.78
CA ILE A 149 -1.15 14.91 -5.59
C ILE A 149 0.33 14.72 -5.94
N ARG A 150 0.64 13.99 -7.03
CA ARG A 150 2.00 13.78 -7.52
C ARG A 150 2.60 15.01 -8.20
N GLU A 151 1.77 15.90 -8.73
CA GLU A 151 2.20 17.18 -9.30
C GLU A 151 2.59 18.19 -8.21
N LEU A 152 2.13 17.98 -6.97
CA LEU A 152 2.43 18.88 -5.86
C LEU A 152 3.88 18.72 -5.39
N PRO A 153 4.66 19.81 -5.24
CA PRO A 153 6.06 19.74 -4.86
C PRO A 153 6.25 19.13 -3.47
N GLY A 154 6.90 17.97 -3.39
CA GLY A 154 7.21 17.26 -2.14
C GLY A 154 8.71 17.20 -1.85
N LYS A 155 9.09 17.08 -0.57
CA LYS A 155 10.51 16.95 -0.14
C LYS A 155 11.16 15.61 -0.49
N ASN A 156 10.36 14.65 -0.98
CA ASN A 156 10.74 13.27 -1.34
C ASN A 156 11.65 12.58 -0.29
N VAL A 157 11.35 12.80 1.00
CA VAL A 157 12.19 12.26 2.08
C VAL A 157 12.22 10.73 2.04
N ARG A 158 11.07 10.09 1.82
CA ARG A 158 10.94 8.62 1.70
C ARG A 158 11.76 8.03 0.57
N GLY A 159 11.78 8.67 -0.60
CA GLY A 159 12.61 8.23 -1.70
C GLY A 159 14.11 8.30 -1.36
N LYS A 160 14.54 9.37 -0.67
CA LYS A 160 15.91 9.51 -0.19
C LYS A 160 16.26 8.53 0.93
N LEU A 161 15.29 8.16 1.77
CA LEU A 161 15.46 7.13 2.80
C LEU A 161 15.69 5.77 2.16
N VAL A 162 14.90 5.38 1.15
CA VAL A 162 15.14 4.15 0.37
C VAL A 162 16.57 4.14 -0.19
N ASP A 163 17.01 5.25 -0.78
CA ASP A 163 18.37 5.39 -1.32
C ASP A 163 19.45 5.31 -0.21
N ALA A 164 19.17 5.80 1.00
CA ALA A 164 20.07 5.70 2.14
C ALA A 164 20.20 4.25 2.63
N PHE A 165 19.10 3.52 2.78
CA PHE A 165 19.11 2.12 3.20
C PHE A 165 19.70 1.19 2.13
N GLN A 166 19.62 1.57 0.85
CA GLN A 166 20.28 0.87 -0.24
C GLN A 166 21.80 0.74 -0.05
N LEU A 167 22.44 1.69 0.66
CA LEU A 167 23.86 1.64 1.01
C LEU A 167 24.22 0.38 1.82
N TRP A 168 23.36 -0.01 2.76
CA TRP A 168 23.57 -1.21 3.59
C TRP A 168 23.00 -2.47 2.94
N LEU A 169 21.86 -2.35 2.25
CA LEU A 169 21.11 -3.51 1.79
C LEU A 169 21.57 -4.04 0.42
N ASN A 170 22.23 -3.21 -0.41
CA ASN A 170 22.80 -3.63 -1.69
C ASN A 170 21.87 -4.48 -2.59
N VAL A 171 20.58 -4.12 -2.63
CA VAL A 171 19.56 -4.76 -3.48
C VAL A 171 19.77 -4.42 -4.95
N VAL A 172 19.42 -5.32 -5.87
CA VAL A 172 19.50 -5.06 -7.32
C VAL A 172 18.73 -3.77 -7.69
N PRO A 173 19.30 -2.87 -8.52
CA PRO A 173 18.72 -1.55 -8.82
C PRO A 173 17.26 -1.58 -9.31
N ASP A 174 16.91 -2.52 -10.19
CA ASP A 174 15.55 -2.64 -10.72
C ASP A 174 14.54 -3.03 -9.62
N THR A 175 14.92 -3.95 -8.74
CA THR A 175 14.11 -4.35 -7.58
C THR A 175 13.94 -3.18 -6.61
N SER A 176 15.03 -2.46 -6.31
CA SER A 176 14.98 -1.25 -5.46
C SER A 176 14.07 -0.17 -6.05
N LYS A 177 14.14 0.06 -7.37
CA LYS A 177 13.25 0.98 -8.09
C LYS A 177 11.79 0.56 -8.04
N ALA A 178 11.50 -0.74 -8.17
CA ALA A 178 10.16 -1.26 -8.05
C ALA A 178 9.60 -1.06 -6.62
N ILE A 179 10.40 -1.35 -5.59
CA ILE A 179 10.05 -1.11 -4.19
C ILE A 179 9.81 0.39 -3.94
N LYS A 180 10.67 1.27 -4.45
CA LYS A 180 10.49 2.73 -4.36
C LYS A 180 9.17 3.19 -4.99
N THR A 181 8.78 2.58 -6.11
CA THR A 181 7.51 2.87 -6.80
C THR A 181 6.30 2.43 -5.96
N ILE A 182 6.38 1.27 -5.31
CA ILE A 182 5.35 0.75 -4.39
C ILE A 182 5.21 1.70 -3.19
N VAL A 183 6.32 2.00 -2.50
CA VAL A 183 6.33 2.85 -1.30
C VAL A 183 5.81 4.26 -1.59
N ASN A 184 6.21 4.86 -2.71
CA ASN A 184 5.72 6.18 -3.11
C ASN A 184 4.22 6.14 -3.45
N GLY A 185 3.75 5.10 -4.15
CA GLY A 185 2.33 4.93 -4.46
C GLY A 185 1.47 4.80 -3.21
N LEU A 186 1.92 3.99 -2.24
CA LEU A 186 1.28 3.86 -0.93
C LEU A 186 1.27 5.19 -0.17
N HIS A 187 2.38 5.92 -0.17
CA HIS A 187 2.48 7.20 0.51
C HIS A 187 1.50 8.23 -0.05
N ASP A 188 1.49 8.42 -1.37
CA ASP A 188 0.62 9.41 -2.01
C ASP A 188 -0.86 8.99 -1.86
N ALA A 189 -1.17 7.69 -1.95
CA ALA A 189 -2.52 7.18 -1.68
C ALA A 189 -2.94 7.39 -0.22
N SER A 190 -2.04 7.19 0.75
CA SER A 190 -2.36 7.43 2.15
C SER A 190 -2.62 8.90 2.44
N LEU A 191 -1.89 9.82 1.81
CA LEU A 191 -2.15 11.25 1.94
C LEU A 191 -3.53 11.66 1.41
N LEU A 192 -3.98 11.05 0.31
CA LEU A 192 -5.33 11.31 -0.23
C LEU A 192 -6.44 10.88 0.74
N ILE A 193 -6.23 9.77 1.47
CA ILE A 193 -7.16 9.27 2.49
C ILE A 193 -7.07 10.10 3.76
N ASP A 194 -5.86 10.36 4.26
CA ASP A 194 -5.56 11.17 5.44
C ASP A 194 -6.18 12.57 5.32
N ASP A 195 -6.00 13.26 4.17
CA ASP A 195 -6.64 14.56 3.90
C ASP A 195 -8.17 14.53 4.08
N ILE A 196 -8.82 13.41 3.73
CA ILE A 196 -10.28 13.24 3.88
C ILE A 196 -10.63 12.91 5.33
N GLU A 197 -9.89 12.00 5.95
CA GLU A 197 -10.12 11.56 7.33
C GLU A 197 -9.95 12.70 8.33
N ASP A 198 -9.01 13.61 8.06
CA ASP A 198 -8.71 14.80 8.86
C ASP A 198 -9.50 16.04 8.43
N ASN A 199 -10.22 15.98 7.30
CA ASN A 199 -10.95 17.11 6.73
C ASN A 199 -10.03 18.34 6.52
N SER A 200 -8.83 18.07 6.00
CA SER A 200 -7.81 19.06 5.67
C SER A 200 -8.25 19.97 4.52
N ASP A 201 -7.87 21.24 4.55
CA ASP A 201 -8.20 22.18 3.47
C ASP A 201 -7.10 22.26 2.40
N LEU A 202 -5.83 22.11 2.82
CA LEU A 202 -4.65 22.32 1.99
C LEU A 202 -3.62 21.19 2.12
N ARG A 203 -2.97 20.86 1.00
CA ARG A 203 -1.80 19.98 0.96
C ARG A 203 -0.71 20.64 0.12
N ARG A 204 0.46 20.88 0.72
CA ARG A 204 1.64 21.49 0.04
C ARG A 204 1.28 22.85 -0.61
N GLY A 205 0.50 23.67 0.09
CA GLY A 205 0.07 25.00 -0.34
C GLY A 205 -0.99 25.01 -1.45
N ARG A 206 -1.59 23.86 -1.77
CA ARG A 206 -2.64 23.72 -2.79
C ARG A 206 -3.89 23.06 -2.19
N PRO A 207 -5.08 23.26 -2.77
CA PRO A 207 -6.29 22.56 -2.32
C PRO A 207 -6.09 21.04 -2.31
N VAL A 208 -6.63 20.37 -1.30
CA VAL A 208 -6.66 18.90 -1.24
C VAL A 208 -7.44 18.30 -2.42
N ALA A 209 -7.08 17.08 -2.83
CA ALA A 209 -7.66 16.44 -4.01
C ALA A 209 -9.18 16.26 -3.91
N HIS A 210 -9.70 15.97 -2.71
CA HIS A 210 -11.12 15.74 -2.50
C HIS A 210 -11.98 17.01 -2.60
N HIS A 211 -11.38 18.21 -2.48
CA HIS A 211 -12.05 19.48 -2.80
C HIS A 211 -12.17 19.73 -4.31
N ILE A 212 -11.33 19.08 -5.13
CA ILE A 212 -11.35 19.23 -6.60
C ILE A 212 -12.19 18.13 -7.25
N TYR A 213 -11.93 16.87 -6.88
CA TYR A 213 -12.51 15.69 -7.52
C TYR A 213 -13.67 15.08 -6.72
N GLY A 214 -13.92 15.58 -5.50
CA GLY A 214 -14.91 15.02 -4.58
C GLY A 214 -14.35 13.86 -3.75
N ILE A 215 -14.93 13.69 -2.56
CA ILE A 215 -14.60 12.62 -1.60
C ILE A 215 -14.74 11.23 -2.25
N PRO A 216 -15.86 10.86 -2.93
CA PRO A 216 -16.03 9.49 -3.44
C PRO A 216 -14.97 9.10 -4.48
N ALA A 217 -14.63 10.01 -5.39
CA ALA A 217 -13.63 9.76 -6.42
C ALA A 217 -12.22 9.62 -5.83
N THR A 218 -11.91 10.44 -4.81
CA THR A 218 -10.61 10.46 -4.16
C THR A 218 -10.38 9.19 -3.34
N ILE A 219 -11.38 8.74 -2.57
CA ILE A 219 -11.33 7.46 -1.83
C ILE A 219 -11.14 6.30 -2.80
N ASN A 220 -11.95 6.24 -3.87
CA ASN A 220 -11.85 5.17 -4.86
C ASN A 220 -10.46 5.14 -5.53
N CYS A 221 -9.92 6.32 -5.87
CA CYS A 221 -8.60 6.45 -6.47
C CYS A 221 -7.49 5.95 -5.54
N ALA A 222 -7.46 6.40 -4.28
CA ALA A 222 -6.46 5.97 -3.31
C ALA A 222 -6.52 4.47 -3.04
N ASN A 223 -7.72 3.92 -2.82
CA ASN A 223 -7.90 2.48 -2.62
C ASN A 223 -7.45 1.67 -3.83
N TYR A 224 -7.73 2.16 -5.05
CA TYR A 224 -7.23 1.53 -6.26
C TYR A 224 -5.70 1.53 -6.34
N VAL A 225 -5.04 2.63 -5.93
CA VAL A 225 -3.57 2.70 -5.87
C VAL A 225 -2.98 1.76 -4.82
N TYR A 226 -3.65 1.51 -3.69
CA TYR A 226 -3.25 0.45 -2.76
C TYR A 226 -3.22 -0.92 -3.45
N PHE A 227 -4.25 -1.28 -4.22
CA PHE A 227 -4.27 -2.55 -4.94
C PHE A 227 -3.28 -2.61 -6.10
N LEU A 228 -3.01 -1.50 -6.79
CA LEU A 228 -1.92 -1.44 -7.78
C LEU A 228 -0.55 -1.65 -7.14
N SER A 229 -0.35 -1.13 -5.92
CA SER A 229 0.88 -1.30 -5.16
C SER A 229 1.04 -2.75 -4.69
N LEU A 230 -0.06 -3.40 -4.27
CA LEU A 230 -0.10 -4.83 -3.98
C LEU A 230 0.21 -5.69 -5.20
N GLN A 231 -0.39 -5.38 -6.36
CA GLN A 231 -0.13 -6.09 -7.62
C GLN A 231 1.36 -6.02 -7.97
N ARG A 232 1.96 -4.83 -7.91
CA ARG A 232 3.41 -4.66 -8.14
C ARG A 232 4.25 -5.42 -7.12
N CYS A 233 3.84 -5.46 -5.85
CA CYS A 233 4.51 -6.26 -4.84
C CYS A 233 4.46 -7.76 -5.18
N GLN A 234 3.35 -8.24 -5.74
CA GLN A 234 3.20 -9.63 -6.17
C GLN A 234 4.11 -9.96 -7.36
N GLU A 235 4.27 -9.03 -8.29
CA GLU A 235 5.17 -9.15 -9.45
C GLU A 235 6.65 -9.28 -9.05
N LEU A 236 7.03 -8.88 -7.83
CA LEU A 236 8.37 -9.12 -7.28
C LEU A 236 8.64 -10.61 -6.94
N GLN A 237 7.61 -11.46 -6.94
CA GLN A 237 7.70 -12.91 -6.73
C GLN A 237 8.46 -13.34 -5.46
N ASN A 238 8.35 -12.53 -4.39
CA ASN A 238 9.02 -12.77 -3.11
C ASN A 238 8.00 -12.82 -1.97
N THR A 239 7.89 -13.97 -1.32
CA THR A 239 6.91 -14.21 -0.25
C THR A 239 7.20 -13.39 1.00
N ARG A 240 8.47 -13.14 1.34
CA ARG A 240 8.86 -12.28 2.46
C ARG A 240 8.45 -10.83 2.20
N ALA A 241 8.69 -10.31 0.99
CA ALA A 241 8.26 -8.96 0.61
C ALA A 241 6.72 -8.81 0.65
N MET A 242 5.98 -9.82 0.16
CA MET A 242 4.52 -9.84 0.23
C MET A 242 4.02 -9.88 1.69
N SER A 243 4.63 -10.70 2.54
CA SER A 243 4.31 -10.75 3.97
C SER A 243 4.56 -9.40 4.63
N THR A 244 5.71 -8.76 4.36
CA THR A 244 6.04 -7.43 4.87
C THR A 244 5.00 -6.39 4.43
N TYR A 245 4.60 -6.40 3.16
CA TYR A 245 3.56 -5.50 2.65
C TYR A 245 2.28 -5.62 3.46
N VAL A 246 1.76 -6.85 3.63
CA VAL A 246 0.49 -7.08 4.34
C VAL A 246 0.61 -6.68 5.81
N THR A 247 1.66 -7.13 6.50
CA THR A 247 1.86 -6.83 7.92
C THR A 247 1.96 -5.34 8.19
N GLU A 248 2.75 -4.60 7.41
CA GLU A 248 2.96 -3.19 7.66
C GLU A 248 1.80 -2.31 7.18
N MET A 249 1.04 -2.72 6.16
CA MET A 249 -0.22 -2.06 5.80
C MET A 249 -1.28 -2.22 6.89
N LEU A 250 -1.35 -3.39 7.55
CA LEU A 250 -2.24 -3.58 8.70
C LEU A 250 -1.83 -2.69 9.89
N ARG A 251 -0.54 -2.64 10.21
CA ARG A 251 0.00 -1.76 11.26
C ARG A 251 -0.29 -0.28 10.98
N LEU A 252 -0.10 0.17 9.75
CA LEU A 252 -0.41 1.55 9.35
C LEU A 252 -1.87 1.90 9.68
N HIS A 253 -2.83 1.02 9.32
CA HIS A 253 -4.25 1.24 9.62
C HIS A 253 -4.58 1.13 11.11
N GLN A 254 -3.88 0.27 11.87
CA GLN A 254 -4.01 0.23 13.33
C GLN A 254 -3.59 1.55 13.98
N GLY A 255 -2.46 2.11 13.54
CA GLY A 255 -2.00 3.43 13.98
C GLY A 255 -2.98 4.54 13.62
N GLN A 256 -3.39 4.62 12.34
CA GLN A 256 -4.37 5.61 11.88
C GLN A 256 -5.70 5.50 12.63
N GLY A 257 -6.19 4.27 12.87
CA GLY A 257 -7.43 4.03 13.60
C GLY A 257 -7.39 4.54 15.04
N LEU A 258 -6.26 4.40 15.74
CA LEU A 258 -6.09 4.94 17.09
C LEU A 258 -6.06 6.47 17.09
N ASP A 259 -5.35 7.08 16.14
CA ASP A 259 -5.29 8.54 15.99
C ASP A 259 -6.70 9.15 15.79
N ILE A 260 -7.47 8.56 14.86
CA ILE A 260 -8.87 8.92 14.60
C ILE A 260 -9.74 8.67 15.84
N TYR A 261 -9.60 7.52 16.49
CA TYR A 261 -10.42 7.16 17.65
C TYR A 261 -10.24 8.18 18.78
N TRP A 262 -9.00 8.52 19.14
CA TRP A 262 -8.73 9.49 20.20
C TRP A 262 -9.28 10.86 19.86
N ARG A 263 -9.06 11.33 18.63
CA ARG A 263 -9.60 12.60 18.11
C ARG A 263 -11.12 12.65 18.19
N ASP A 264 -11.81 11.61 17.70
CA ASP A 264 -13.27 11.60 17.59
C ASP A 264 -13.97 11.34 18.93
N GLN A 265 -13.34 10.59 19.85
CA GLN A 265 -13.83 10.42 21.22
C GLN A 265 -13.39 11.55 22.16
N CYS A 266 -12.54 12.47 21.69
CA CYS A 266 -11.87 13.48 22.50
C CYS A 266 -11.21 12.88 23.75
N ALA A 267 -10.55 11.75 23.57
CA ALA A 267 -9.85 11.02 24.62
C ALA A 267 -8.35 11.20 24.44
N CYS A 268 -7.74 12.08 25.25
CA CYS A 268 -6.31 12.33 25.19
C CYS A 268 -5.54 11.05 25.55
N PRO A 269 -4.65 10.53 24.69
CA PRO A 269 -3.83 9.35 24.99
C PRO A 269 -2.74 9.68 26.02
N SER A 270 -2.12 8.63 26.57
CA SER A 270 -0.82 8.74 27.26
C SER A 270 0.29 9.08 26.25
N ILE A 271 1.46 9.54 26.73
CA ILE A 271 2.61 9.77 25.83
C ILE A 271 3.06 8.44 25.23
N GLU A 272 3.07 7.38 26.04
CA GLU A 272 3.46 6.03 25.65
C GLU A 272 2.55 5.48 24.54
N ASP A 273 1.23 5.62 24.70
CA ASP A 273 0.25 5.19 23.70
C ASP A 273 0.42 5.97 22.39
N TYR A 274 0.61 7.30 22.48
CA TYR A 274 0.90 8.11 21.30
C TYR A 274 2.15 7.61 20.57
N LEU A 275 3.24 7.35 21.28
CA LEU A 275 4.48 6.85 20.65
C LEU A 275 4.27 5.51 19.96
N GLU A 276 3.48 4.60 20.54
CA GLU A 276 3.17 3.31 19.92
C GLU A 276 2.25 3.46 18.70
N MET A 277 1.27 4.36 18.76
CA MET A 277 0.46 4.73 17.60
C MET A 277 1.34 5.26 16.45
N VAL A 278 2.30 6.13 16.75
CA VAL A 278 3.22 6.71 15.76
C VAL A 278 4.10 5.66 15.10
N LYS A 279 4.65 4.71 15.88
CA LYS A 279 5.42 3.59 15.32
C LYS A 279 4.56 2.78 14.33
N ASN A 280 3.27 2.67 14.55
CA ASN A 280 2.37 1.96 13.64
C ASN A 280 2.00 2.83 12.42
N LYS A 281 1.48 4.05 12.61
CA LYS A 281 1.05 4.98 11.55
C LYS A 281 2.20 5.40 10.63
N THR A 282 3.24 6.00 11.20
CA THR A 282 4.38 6.56 10.44
C THR A 282 5.49 5.54 10.24
N GLY A 283 5.77 4.73 11.27
CA GLY A 283 6.80 3.70 11.20
C GLY A 283 6.43 2.52 10.30
N GLY A 284 5.14 2.23 10.12
CA GLY A 284 4.66 1.15 9.23
C GLY A 284 5.20 1.29 7.81
N LEU A 285 5.11 2.49 7.23
CA LEU A 285 5.59 2.69 5.86
C LEU A 285 7.13 2.67 5.75
N PHE A 286 7.85 3.07 6.80
CA PHE A 286 9.33 2.94 6.84
C PHE A 286 9.76 1.48 6.95
N ARG A 287 9.13 0.71 7.84
CA ARG A 287 9.36 -0.73 7.97
C ARG A 287 8.93 -1.50 6.72
N LEU A 288 7.89 -1.06 6.02
CA LEU A 288 7.50 -1.63 4.74
C LEU A 288 8.62 -1.44 3.71
N ALA A 289 9.12 -0.21 3.56
CA ALA A 289 10.19 0.09 2.60
C ALA A 289 11.47 -0.72 2.88
N VAL A 290 11.95 -0.69 4.12
CA VAL A 290 13.19 -1.37 4.51
C VAL A 290 13.02 -2.89 4.55
N GLY A 291 11.91 -3.39 5.08
CA GLY A 291 11.63 -4.82 5.13
C GLY A 291 11.46 -5.44 3.74
N MET A 292 10.87 -4.72 2.79
CA MET A 292 10.82 -5.15 1.39
C MET A 292 12.21 -5.19 0.76
N LEU A 293 13.08 -4.21 1.03
CA LEU A 293 14.48 -4.25 0.56
C LEU A 293 15.25 -5.43 1.20
N GLN A 294 15.08 -5.65 2.51
CA GLN A 294 15.70 -6.76 3.23
C GLN A 294 15.27 -8.13 2.69
N ALA A 295 14.08 -8.24 2.08
CA ALA A 295 13.64 -9.47 1.44
C ALA A 295 14.50 -9.87 0.22
N PHE A 296 15.28 -8.94 -0.33
CA PHE A 296 16.18 -9.12 -1.47
C PHE A 296 17.65 -8.82 -1.13
N SER A 297 17.99 -8.82 0.17
CA SER A 297 19.32 -8.53 0.67
C SER A 297 19.82 -9.68 1.55
N ASP A 298 21.12 -9.90 1.55
CA ASP A 298 21.79 -10.82 2.49
C ASP A 298 22.02 -10.16 3.88
N CYS A 299 21.79 -8.85 4.00
CA CYS A 299 21.95 -8.11 5.25
C CYS A 299 20.97 -8.58 6.33
N GLN A 300 21.50 -9.03 7.47
CA GLN A 300 20.72 -9.52 8.62
C GLN A 300 20.55 -8.50 9.75
N THR A 301 21.03 -7.27 9.56
CA THR A 301 20.91 -6.21 10.57
C THR A 301 19.44 -5.93 10.88
N ASP A 302 19.07 -5.90 12.16
CA ASP A 302 17.76 -5.46 12.58
C ASP A 302 17.69 -3.93 12.59
N PHE A 303 16.99 -3.36 11.61
CA PHE A 303 16.78 -1.92 11.52
C PHE A 303 15.55 -1.43 12.29
N THR A 304 14.77 -2.32 12.91
CA THR A 304 13.52 -1.96 13.61
C THR A 304 13.74 -0.87 14.68
N PRO A 305 14.76 -0.95 15.56
CA PRO A 305 15.00 0.10 16.56
C PRO A 305 15.27 1.47 15.93
N LEU A 306 16.03 1.53 14.84
CA LEU A 306 16.32 2.76 14.13
C LEU A 306 15.08 3.32 13.45
N LEU A 307 14.29 2.46 12.80
CA LEU A 307 13.07 2.85 12.10
C LEU A 307 11.99 3.37 13.06
N ASP A 308 11.89 2.78 14.25
CA ASP A 308 10.97 3.25 15.28
C ASP A 308 11.37 4.65 15.77
N VAL A 309 12.65 4.89 16.09
CA VAL A 309 13.10 6.23 16.52
C VAL A 309 12.98 7.25 15.37
N LEU A 310 13.30 6.87 14.13
CA LEU A 310 13.05 7.71 12.96
C LEU A 310 11.56 8.07 12.85
N SER A 311 10.66 7.10 12.95
CA SER A 311 9.22 7.34 12.84
C SER A 311 8.69 8.30 13.89
N ILE A 312 9.14 8.14 15.15
CA ILE A 312 8.80 9.02 16.26
C ILE A 312 9.32 10.44 15.98
N TYR A 313 10.58 10.57 15.57
CA TYR A 313 11.15 11.87 15.22
C TYR A 313 10.38 12.55 14.09
N PHE A 314 10.07 11.83 13.02
CA PHE A 314 9.36 12.38 11.87
C PHE A 314 7.97 12.90 12.24
N GLN A 315 7.22 12.15 13.07
CA GLN A 315 5.89 12.56 13.48
C GLN A 315 5.93 13.72 14.48
N ILE A 316 6.73 13.62 15.55
CA ILE A 316 6.83 14.71 16.54
C ILE A 316 7.32 16.00 15.88
N ARG A 317 8.20 15.88 14.88
CA ARG A 317 8.64 17.03 14.09
C ARG A 317 7.48 17.63 13.29
N ASP A 318 6.66 16.81 12.62
CA ASP A 318 5.48 17.28 11.88
C ASP A 318 4.49 18.01 12.80
N ASP A 319 4.19 17.41 13.95
CA ASP A 319 3.34 17.98 15.01
C ASP A 319 3.89 19.32 15.52
N TYR A 320 5.22 19.40 15.74
CA TYR A 320 5.86 20.64 16.17
C TYR A 320 5.77 21.74 15.11
N VAL A 321 6.12 21.44 13.85
CA VAL A 321 6.09 22.47 12.80
C VAL A 321 4.67 22.88 12.42
N ASN A 322 3.66 22.02 12.63
CA ASN A 322 2.25 22.37 12.44
C ASN A 322 1.82 23.52 13.36
N LEU A 323 2.32 23.53 14.60
CA LEU A 323 1.89 24.47 15.65
C LEU A 323 2.84 25.63 15.91
N PHE A 324 4.13 25.52 15.57
CA PHE A 324 5.14 26.52 15.96
C PHE A 324 5.99 27.06 14.79
N ASN A 325 5.75 26.64 13.54
CA ASN A 325 6.51 27.13 12.38
C ASN A 325 5.60 27.85 11.38
N GLU A 326 5.71 29.18 11.31
CA GLU A 326 4.86 30.03 10.44
C GLU A 326 4.98 29.66 8.94
N ALA A 327 6.20 29.44 8.43
CA ALA A 327 6.41 29.06 7.03
C ALA A 327 5.83 27.67 6.69
N TYR A 328 5.77 26.77 7.67
CA TYR A 328 5.13 25.47 7.50
C TYR A 328 3.60 25.60 7.47
N MET A 329 3.04 26.45 8.33
CA MET A 329 1.62 26.76 8.37
C MET A 329 1.10 27.32 7.05
N GLU A 330 1.90 28.08 6.29
CA GLU A 330 1.53 28.55 4.94
C GLU A 330 1.25 27.39 3.97
N ASN A 331 1.83 26.21 4.19
CA ASN A 331 1.69 25.04 3.31
C ASN A 331 0.56 24.06 3.68
N LYS A 332 0.05 24.12 4.92
CA LYS A 332 -0.98 23.19 5.45
C LYS A 332 -2.20 23.91 6.07
N SER A 333 -2.21 25.24 6.11
CA SER A 333 -3.11 26.10 6.91
C SER A 333 -2.63 26.31 8.35
N PHE A 334 -2.96 27.47 8.94
CA PHE A 334 -2.52 27.87 10.28
C PHE A 334 -3.11 26.96 11.35
N GLY A 335 -2.26 26.26 12.12
CA GLY A 335 -2.66 25.39 13.22
C GLY A 335 -3.70 24.34 12.82
N GLU A 336 -3.40 23.56 11.78
CA GLU A 336 -4.33 22.58 11.22
C GLU A 336 -4.69 21.49 12.23
N ASP A 337 -3.73 21.02 13.06
CA ASP A 337 -3.98 20.01 14.10
C ASP A 337 -5.10 20.44 15.06
N LEU A 338 -5.25 21.75 15.33
CA LEU A 338 -6.33 22.31 16.15
C LEU A 338 -7.69 22.29 15.44
N SER A 339 -7.70 22.49 14.12
CA SER A 339 -8.92 22.34 13.31
C SER A 339 -9.34 20.88 13.16
N GLU A 340 -8.38 19.98 13.07
CA GLU A 340 -8.63 18.53 13.04
C GLU A 340 -9.12 18.04 14.42
N GLY A 341 -8.72 18.72 15.49
CA GLY A 341 -8.93 18.27 16.88
C GLY A 341 -8.00 17.13 17.27
N LYS A 342 -6.87 17.02 16.57
CA LYS A 342 -5.90 15.93 16.70
C LYS A 342 -5.07 16.08 17.97
N PHE A 343 -4.81 14.96 18.66
CA PHE A 343 -3.92 14.93 19.82
C PHE A 343 -2.46 14.81 19.38
N SER A 344 -1.89 15.92 18.89
CA SER A 344 -0.47 15.98 18.55
C SER A 344 0.42 16.08 19.79
N TYR A 345 1.71 15.75 19.66
CA TYR A 345 2.61 15.62 20.82
C TYR A 345 2.63 16.87 21.74
N PRO A 346 2.72 18.12 21.25
CA PRO A 346 2.68 19.30 22.12
C PRO A 346 1.36 19.45 22.88
N LEU A 347 0.23 19.08 22.24
CA LEU A 347 -1.10 19.12 22.88
C LEU A 347 -1.19 18.08 24.00
N ILE A 348 -0.73 16.86 23.75
CA ILE A 348 -0.71 15.78 24.75
C ILE A 348 0.12 16.20 25.96
N VAL A 349 1.34 16.71 25.74
CA VAL A 349 2.23 17.20 26.81
C VAL A 349 1.54 18.26 27.66
N ALA A 350 0.91 19.25 27.04
CA ALA A 350 0.25 20.33 27.77
C ALA A 350 -1.00 19.87 28.54
N ILE A 351 -1.82 18.99 27.93
CA ILE A 351 -3.05 18.48 28.54
C ILE A 351 -2.72 17.58 29.75
N GLN A 352 -1.73 16.70 29.62
CA GLN A 352 -1.33 15.81 30.72
C GLN A 352 -0.61 16.56 31.86
N ALA A 353 0.14 17.61 31.55
CA ALA A 353 0.80 18.42 32.58
C ALA A 353 -0.20 19.13 33.51
N ASN A 354 -1.42 19.43 33.02
CA ASN A 354 -2.47 20.03 33.84
C ASN A 354 -3.86 19.45 33.50
N PRO A 355 -4.20 18.24 34.01
CA PRO A 355 -5.44 17.54 33.64
C PRO A 355 -6.73 18.25 34.05
N ASN A 356 -6.67 19.19 35.01
CA ASN A 356 -7.83 19.97 35.45
C ASN A 356 -8.13 21.14 34.50
N ASP A 357 -7.21 21.47 33.59
CA ASP A 357 -7.39 22.54 32.63
C ASP A 357 -8.03 22.03 31.33
N THR A 358 -9.30 22.37 31.14
CA THR A 358 -10.08 21.90 30.00
C THR A 358 -10.00 22.80 28.78
N ARG A 359 -9.21 23.89 28.80
CA ARG A 359 -9.19 24.87 27.71
C ARG A 359 -8.81 24.25 26.37
N LEU A 360 -7.69 23.53 26.32
CA LEU A 360 -7.21 22.87 25.10
C LEU A 360 -8.21 21.83 24.60
N LEU A 361 -8.73 20.99 25.50
CA LEU A 361 -9.75 19.99 25.15
C LEU A 361 -11.01 20.64 24.55
N ASN A 362 -11.49 21.74 25.13
CA ASN A 362 -12.66 22.46 24.62
C ASN A 362 -12.39 23.12 23.26
N ILE A 363 -11.18 23.64 23.02
CA ILE A 363 -10.78 24.19 21.72
C ILE A 363 -10.73 23.08 20.66
N MET A 364 -10.11 21.94 20.99
CA MET A 364 -10.00 20.80 20.07
C MET A 364 -11.38 20.22 19.70
N LYS A 365 -12.31 20.12 20.67
CA LYS A 365 -13.70 19.68 20.42
C LYS A 365 -14.45 20.57 19.43
N GLN A 366 -14.12 21.86 19.38
CA GLN A 366 -14.79 22.80 18.48
C GLN A 366 -14.37 22.63 17.02
N ARG A 367 -13.21 21.99 16.75
CA ARG A 367 -12.63 21.87 15.40
C ARG A 367 -12.63 23.22 14.67
N THR A 368 -12.23 24.25 15.41
CA THR A 368 -12.43 25.64 15.00
C THR A 368 -11.57 26.00 13.79
N LYS A 369 -12.12 26.84 12.90
CA LYS A 369 -11.35 27.52 11.85
C LYS A 369 -10.98 28.96 12.24
N ASP A 370 -11.38 29.41 13.44
CA ASP A 370 -11.09 30.75 13.95
C ASP A 370 -9.60 30.91 14.29
N VAL A 371 -8.95 31.86 13.63
CA VAL A 371 -7.52 32.14 13.76
C VAL A 371 -7.15 32.65 15.16
N GLU A 372 -8.01 33.45 15.79
CA GLU A 372 -7.72 34.01 17.12
C GLU A 372 -7.84 32.94 18.21
N VAL A 373 -8.78 32.01 18.07
CA VAL A 373 -8.84 30.83 18.97
C VAL A 373 -7.59 29.96 18.83
N LYS A 374 -7.11 29.75 17.59
CA LYS A 374 -5.88 29.00 17.34
C LYS A 374 -4.64 29.70 17.89
N LYS A 375 -4.50 31.02 17.70
CA LYS A 375 -3.42 31.82 18.29
C LYS A 375 -3.42 31.73 19.81
N TYR A 376 -4.59 31.83 20.43
CA TYR A 376 -4.71 31.65 21.88
C TYR A 376 -4.22 30.27 22.34
N ALA A 377 -4.62 29.20 21.63
CA ALA A 377 -4.18 27.84 21.96
C ALA A 377 -2.65 27.68 21.82
N ILE A 378 -2.06 28.19 20.75
CA ILE A 378 -0.60 28.13 20.52
C ILE A 378 0.16 28.91 21.60
N GLN A 379 -0.24 30.14 21.90
CA GLN A 379 0.35 30.94 22.99
C GLN A 379 0.21 30.24 24.35
N TYR A 380 -0.91 29.55 24.56
CA TYR A 380 -1.13 28.77 25.77
C TYR A 380 -0.17 27.57 25.85
N LEU A 381 0.04 26.84 24.75
CA LEU A 381 1.03 25.75 24.67
C LEU A 381 2.45 26.23 24.98
N GLU A 382 2.84 27.39 24.43
CA GLU A 382 4.14 28.01 24.70
C GLU A 382 4.28 28.36 26.18
N LYS A 383 3.25 28.97 26.79
CA LYS A 383 3.25 29.33 28.22
C LYS A 383 3.36 28.12 29.14
N GLN A 384 2.77 26.98 28.76
CA GLN A 384 2.91 25.71 29.50
C GLN A 384 4.27 25.02 29.27
N GLY A 385 5.12 25.58 28.41
CA GLY A 385 6.42 25.00 28.08
C GLY A 385 6.34 23.79 27.15
N ALA A 386 5.19 23.49 26.56
CA ALA A 386 5.02 22.33 25.68
C ALA A 386 5.87 22.44 24.40
N ALA A 387 6.04 23.65 23.87
CA ALA A 387 6.94 23.91 22.75
C ALA A 387 8.40 23.56 23.10
N ALA A 388 8.89 24.02 24.26
CA ALA A 388 10.25 23.75 24.72
C ALA A 388 10.47 22.25 25.01
N GLN A 389 9.51 21.58 25.65
CA GLN A 389 9.57 20.14 25.92
C GLN A 389 9.55 19.30 24.63
N THR A 390 8.77 19.71 23.63
CA THR A 390 8.73 19.04 22.33
C THR A 390 10.07 19.20 21.60
N LYS A 391 10.66 20.40 21.61
CA LYS A 391 12.00 20.65 21.03
C LYS A 391 13.07 19.81 21.72
N ALA A 392 13.08 19.78 23.06
CA ALA A 392 14.00 18.92 23.81
C ALA A 392 13.82 17.43 23.48
N LYS A 393 12.59 16.97 23.26
CA LYS A 393 12.34 15.59 22.81
C LYS A 393 12.89 15.32 21.41
N LEU A 394 12.77 16.28 20.49
CA LEU A 394 13.34 16.18 19.15
C LEU A 394 14.87 16.16 19.17
N ASP A 395 15.50 16.93 20.05
CA ASP A 395 16.96 16.94 20.26
C ASP A 395 17.45 15.56 20.78
N ASP A 396 16.76 14.99 21.78
CA ASP A 396 17.01 13.65 22.32
C ASP A 396 16.89 12.56 21.23
N LEU A 397 15.80 12.60 20.46
CA LEU A 397 15.57 11.66 19.36
C LEU A 397 16.63 11.79 18.25
N HIS A 398 17.05 13.01 17.92
CA HIS A 398 18.11 13.24 16.93
C HIS A 398 19.46 12.68 17.39
N GLY A 399 19.82 12.90 18.67
CA GLY A 399 21.02 12.31 19.27
C GLY A 399 20.97 10.79 19.33
N ASN A 400 19.81 10.21 19.63
CA ASN A 400 19.59 8.76 19.62
C ASN A 400 19.76 8.20 18.20
N ILE A 401 19.17 8.83 17.18
CA ILE A 401 19.32 8.43 15.78
C ILE A 401 20.81 8.43 15.40
N LYS A 402 21.56 9.50 15.70
CA LYS A 402 23.01 9.54 15.43
C LYS A 402 23.76 8.39 16.09
N SER A 403 23.52 8.15 17.38
CA SER A 403 24.15 7.07 18.13
C SER A 403 23.85 5.69 17.53
N GLN A 404 22.61 5.46 17.07
CA GLN A 404 22.24 4.21 16.39
C GLN A 404 22.89 4.07 15.02
N LEU A 405 22.98 5.16 14.24
CA LEU A 405 23.67 5.16 12.95
C LEU A 405 25.14 4.80 13.11
N ASP A 406 25.83 5.39 14.09
CA ASP A 406 27.22 5.06 14.41
C ASP A 406 27.35 3.58 14.80
N GLY A 407 26.41 3.07 15.62
CA GLY A 407 26.39 1.68 16.08
C GLY A 407 26.22 0.63 14.98
N ILE A 408 25.64 0.99 13.83
CA ILE A 408 25.43 0.09 12.67
C ILE A 408 26.38 0.39 11.50
N GLY A 409 27.46 1.14 11.73
CA GLY A 409 28.53 1.39 10.75
C GLY A 409 28.38 2.68 9.94
N GLY A 410 27.48 3.58 10.34
CA GLY A 410 27.29 4.91 9.75
C GLY A 410 26.47 4.92 8.45
N ASN A 411 25.85 6.06 8.15
CA ASN A 411 25.16 6.30 6.88
C ASN A 411 25.12 7.79 6.54
N PRO A 412 26.10 8.29 5.76
CA PRO A 412 26.21 9.71 5.47
C PRO A 412 24.99 10.32 4.77
N ILE A 413 24.25 9.51 4.00
CA ILE A 413 23.04 9.95 3.31
C ILE A 413 21.93 10.19 4.35
N LEU A 414 21.71 9.23 5.25
CA LEU A 414 20.70 9.33 6.29
C LEU A 414 21.04 10.43 7.29
N GLU A 415 22.29 10.53 7.74
CA GLU A 415 22.78 11.59 8.62
C GLU A 415 22.49 12.98 8.03
N LYS A 416 22.82 13.19 6.75
CA LYS A 416 22.57 14.46 6.07
C LYS A 416 21.08 14.80 5.98
N ILE A 417 20.22 13.80 5.74
CA ILE A 417 18.76 13.99 5.75
C ILE A 417 18.31 14.43 7.14
N MET A 418 18.77 13.74 8.19
CA MET A 418 18.38 14.01 9.56
C MET A 418 18.85 15.38 10.04
N ASP A 419 20.11 15.74 9.78
CA ASP A 419 20.66 17.05 10.11
C ASP A 419 19.93 18.18 9.37
N SER A 420 19.61 18.00 8.09
CA SER A 420 18.84 18.99 7.33
C SER A 420 17.42 19.17 7.86
N LEU A 421 16.78 18.09 8.30
CA LEU A 421 15.44 18.17 8.91
C LEU A 421 15.49 18.81 10.29
N HIS A 422 16.51 18.51 11.07
CA HIS A 422 16.67 19.02 12.43
C HIS A 422 17.02 20.51 12.44
N SER A 423 17.94 20.94 11.58
CA SER A 423 18.33 22.36 11.49
C SER A 423 17.17 23.28 11.08
N SER A 424 16.15 22.75 10.40
CA SER A 424 14.97 23.52 9.98
C SER A 424 13.93 23.78 11.08
N ILE A 425 14.14 23.23 12.28
CA ILE A 425 13.30 23.43 13.47
C ILE A 425 13.76 24.69 14.26
N GLY A 426 14.89 25.29 13.84
CA GLY A 426 15.62 26.40 14.44
C GLY A 426 14.77 27.42 15.18
#